data_AF-A0A7X8DIK9-F1
#
_entry.id   AF-A0A7X8DIK9-F1
#
_cell.length_a   1.000
_cell.length_b   1.000
_cell.length_c   1.000
_cell.angle_alpha   90.00
_cell.angle_beta   90.00
_cell.angle_gamma   90.00
#
_symmetry.space_group_name_H-M   'P 1'
#
loop_
_entity.id
_entity.type
_entity.pdbx_description
1 polymer ?
#
loop_
_entity_poly.entity_id
_entity_poly.type
_entity_poly.pdbx_seq_one_letter_code
_entity_poly.pdbx_strand_id
1 'polypeptide(L)'
;MKHYDPIEWIFYREEALSEDKMIAMEKHLYICDECLEIFTSIIDDEEIIAAEKSLSPDLTLNIMESIENIRPISSINRKRSNKSYRDMFIYYTAVASVAIMLTLGGFYSRLIDIVPNITKSTTVKENVKIPEMVAGISGRIVNRTSDFINDIEKTKTREGLR
;
A
#
# COMPACT_ATOMS: atom_id res chain seq x y z
N MET A 1 -4.35 10.01 -11.64
CA MET A 1 -3.87 8.84 -12.40
C MET A 1 -4.29 9.03 -13.85
N LYS A 2 -3.69 8.33 -14.82
CA LYS A 2 -4.18 8.42 -16.21
C LYS A 2 -5.43 7.54 -16.30
N HIS A 3 -6.56 8.13 -16.62
CA HIS A 3 -7.79 7.43 -16.97
C HIS A 3 -7.81 7.21 -18.47
N TYR A 4 -8.44 6.12 -18.92
CA TYR A 4 -8.62 5.83 -20.34
C TYR A 4 -9.93 6.42 -20.84
N ASP A 5 -9.90 6.93 -22.07
CA ASP A 5 -11.07 7.54 -22.71
C ASP A 5 -12.10 6.47 -23.12
N PRO A 6 -13.41 6.79 -23.14
CA PRO A 6 -14.44 5.87 -23.65
C PRO A 6 -14.12 5.28 -25.03
N ILE A 7 -13.49 6.06 -25.91
CA ILE A 7 -13.12 5.59 -27.26
C ILE A 7 -12.03 4.51 -27.18
N GLU A 8 -11.10 4.62 -26.23
CA GLU A 8 -10.07 3.59 -26.03
C GLU A 8 -10.67 2.27 -25.54
N TRP A 9 -11.74 2.32 -24.74
CA TRP A 9 -12.47 1.12 -24.33
C TRP A 9 -13.23 0.47 -25.49
N ILE A 10 -13.75 1.25 -26.45
CA ILE A 10 -14.35 0.69 -27.68
C ILE A 10 -13.28 -0.07 -28.48
N PHE A 11 -12.10 0.53 -28.68
CA PHE A 11 -10.99 -0.15 -29.37
C PHE A 11 -10.48 -1.38 -28.61
N TYR A 12 -10.57 -1.38 -27.28
CA TYR A 12 -10.29 -2.56 -26.47
C TYR A 12 -11.29 -3.69 -26.75
N ARG A 13 -12.59 -3.39 -26.87
CA ARG A 13 -13.63 -4.41 -27.22
C ARG A 13 -13.46 -4.98 -28.62
N GLU A 14 -13.01 -4.16 -29.57
CA GLU A 14 -12.77 -4.59 -30.96
C GLU A 14 -11.44 -5.34 -31.14
N GLU A 15 -10.69 -5.61 -30.05
CA GLU A 15 -9.34 -6.19 -30.08
C GLU A 15 -8.37 -5.42 -31.01
N ALA A 16 -8.64 -4.13 -31.24
CA ALA A 16 -7.90 -3.27 -32.17
C ALA A 16 -6.62 -2.66 -31.55
N LEU A 17 -6.27 -3.07 -30.32
CA LEU A 17 -5.12 -2.60 -29.57
C LEU A 17 -4.04 -3.68 -29.46
N SER A 18 -2.80 -3.28 -29.18
CA SER A 18 -1.74 -4.25 -28.89
C SER A 18 -2.04 -5.01 -27.58
N GLU A 19 -1.64 -6.28 -27.54
CA GLU A 19 -1.82 -7.17 -26.38
C GLU A 19 -1.27 -6.57 -25.08
N ASP A 20 -0.08 -5.95 -25.14
CA ASP A 20 0.53 -5.24 -24.01
C ASP A 20 -0.35 -4.09 -23.47
N LYS A 21 -1.03 -3.37 -24.38
CA LYS A 21 -1.92 -2.27 -24.01
C LYS A 21 -3.22 -2.80 -23.41
N MET A 22 -3.77 -3.88 -23.96
CA MET A 22 -4.95 -4.55 -23.42
C MET A 22 -4.72 -5.04 -21.98
N ILE A 23 -3.58 -5.68 -21.71
CA ILE A 23 -3.20 -6.13 -20.35
C ILE A 23 -3.05 -4.94 -19.39
N ALA A 24 -2.49 -3.83 -19.86
CA ALA A 24 -2.33 -2.63 -19.04
C ALA A 24 -3.68 -1.97 -18.69
N MET A 25 -4.62 -1.99 -19.64
CA MET A 25 -5.99 -1.50 -19.46
C MET A 25 -6.77 -2.40 -18.51
N GLU A 26 -6.67 -3.73 -18.64
CA GLU A 26 -7.30 -4.68 -17.72
C GLU A 26 -6.78 -4.52 -16.29
N LYS A 27 -5.45 -4.39 -16.12
CA LYS A 27 -4.84 -4.09 -14.81
C LYS A 27 -5.36 -2.79 -14.20
N HIS A 28 -5.72 -1.82 -15.04
CA HIS A 28 -6.26 -0.54 -14.57
C HIS A 28 -7.70 -0.66 -14.07
N LEU A 29 -8.54 -1.50 -14.71
CA LEU A 29 -9.91 -1.77 -14.27
C LEU A 29 -9.98 -2.35 -12.85
N TYR A 30 -8.97 -3.13 -12.44
CA TYR A 30 -8.90 -3.67 -11.07
C TYR A 30 -8.58 -2.63 -9.98
N ILE A 31 -8.10 -1.44 -10.38
CA ILE A 31 -7.55 -0.44 -9.44
C ILE A 31 -8.37 0.86 -9.48
N CYS A 32 -9.09 1.13 -10.57
CA CYS A 32 -9.79 2.39 -10.78
C CYS A 32 -11.30 2.18 -11.02
N ASP A 33 -12.09 2.53 -10.00
CA ASP A 33 -13.55 2.42 -10.03
C ASP A 33 -14.18 3.29 -11.14
N GLU A 34 -13.63 4.49 -11.38
CA GLU A 34 -14.12 5.41 -12.42
C GLU A 34 -13.99 4.82 -13.82
N CYS A 35 -12.85 4.19 -14.14
CA CYS A 35 -12.67 3.53 -15.42
C CYS A 35 -13.52 2.26 -15.56
N LEU A 36 -13.80 1.58 -14.44
CA LEU A 36 -14.72 0.45 -14.43
C LEU A 36 -16.15 0.90 -14.75
N GLU A 37 -16.62 1.98 -14.12
CA GLU A 37 -17.96 2.54 -14.37
C GLU A 37 -18.12 2.95 -15.83
N ILE A 38 -17.14 3.68 -16.38
CA ILE A 38 -17.11 4.06 -17.80
C ILE A 38 -17.15 2.81 -18.68
N PHE A 39 -16.30 1.82 -18.43
CA PHE A 39 -16.26 0.60 -19.22
C PHE A 39 -17.61 -0.14 -19.23
N THR A 40 -18.24 -0.29 -18.06
CA THR A 40 -19.56 -0.94 -17.96
C THR A 40 -20.67 -0.13 -18.60
N SER A 41 -20.56 1.20 -18.62
CA SER A 41 -21.56 2.08 -19.23
C SER A 41 -21.59 2.03 -20.76
N ILE A 42 -20.53 1.50 -21.38
CA ILE A 42 -20.43 1.35 -22.84
C ILE A 42 -21.21 0.12 -23.34
N ILE A 43 -21.55 -0.82 -22.45
CA ILE A 43 -22.35 -2.00 -22.79
C ILE A 43 -23.80 -1.56 -23.02
N ASP A 44 -24.34 -1.88 -24.19
CA ASP A 44 -25.70 -1.49 -24.57
C ASP A 44 -26.74 -2.58 -24.23
N ASP A 45 -28.02 -2.19 -24.22
CA ASP A 45 -29.13 -3.11 -23.94
C ASP A 45 -29.31 -4.18 -25.04
N GLU A 46 -28.88 -3.90 -26.27
CA GLU A 46 -28.97 -4.86 -27.40
C GLU A 46 -27.97 -6.01 -27.23
N GLU A 47 -26.75 -5.70 -26.78
CA GLU A 47 -25.68 -6.62 -26.40
C GLU A 47 -26.14 -7.51 -25.24
N ILE A 48 -26.85 -6.95 -24.25
CA ILE A 48 -27.42 -7.71 -23.14
C ILE A 48 -28.46 -8.71 -23.64
N ILE A 49 -29.40 -8.27 -24.49
CA ILE A 49 -30.44 -9.14 -25.06
C ILE A 49 -29.84 -10.23 -25.96
N ALA A 50 -28.82 -9.88 -26.74
CA ALA A 50 -28.09 -10.84 -27.58
C ALA A 50 -27.37 -11.89 -26.72
N ALA A 51 -26.76 -11.49 -25.62
CA ALA A 51 -26.14 -12.39 -24.66
C ALA A 51 -27.17 -13.32 -24.00
N GLU A 52 -28.31 -12.80 -23.55
CA GLU A 52 -29.40 -13.62 -22.98
C GLU A 52 -29.88 -14.70 -23.95
N LYS A 53 -30.02 -14.36 -25.24
CA LYS A 53 -30.42 -15.32 -26.28
C LYS A 53 -29.35 -16.37 -26.57
N SER A 54 -28.07 -16.05 -26.35
CA SER A 54 -26.96 -16.98 -26.52
C SER A 54 -26.84 -17.98 -25.36
N LEU A 55 -27.45 -17.69 -24.21
CA LEU A 55 -27.42 -18.59 -23.06
C LEU A 55 -28.52 -19.64 -23.17
N SER A 56 -28.15 -20.90 -22.94
CA SER A 56 -29.13 -21.96 -22.76
C SER A 56 -29.94 -21.70 -21.48
N PRO A 57 -31.26 -21.94 -21.47
CA PRO A 57 -32.06 -21.82 -20.24
C PRO A 57 -31.55 -22.72 -19.10
N ASP A 58 -30.87 -23.83 -19.45
CA ASP A 58 -30.29 -24.78 -18.48
C ASP A 58 -28.80 -24.52 -18.19
N LEU A 59 -28.25 -23.38 -18.62
CA LEU A 59 -26.83 -23.04 -18.44
C LEU A 59 -26.38 -23.19 -16.98
N THR A 60 -27.14 -22.61 -16.05
CA THR A 60 -26.81 -22.66 -14.62
C THR A 60 -26.80 -24.10 -14.10
N LEU A 61 -27.76 -24.93 -14.51
CA LEU A 61 -27.84 -26.34 -14.11
C LEU A 61 -26.64 -27.13 -14.66
N ASN A 62 -26.32 -26.93 -15.94
CA ASN A 62 -25.21 -27.62 -16.60
C ASN A 62 -23.84 -27.23 -16.00
N ILE A 63 -23.64 -25.96 -15.61
CA ILE A 63 -22.42 -25.54 -14.90
C ILE A 63 -22.37 -26.14 -13.51
N MET A 64 -23.47 -26.12 -12.75
CA MET A 64 -23.52 -26.67 -11.40
C MET A 64 -23.22 -28.18 -11.38
N GLU A 65 -23.77 -28.93 -12.34
CA GLU A 65 -23.45 -30.35 -12.54
C GLU A 65 -21.98 -30.57 -12.91
N SER A 66 -21.42 -29.69 -13.75
CA SER A 66 -20.01 -29.76 -14.17
C SER A 66 -19.02 -29.49 -13.03
N ILE A 67 -19.39 -28.65 -12.06
CA ILE A 67 -18.52 -28.32 -10.91
C ILE A 67 -18.72 -29.23 -9.70
N GLU A 68 -19.83 -29.95 -9.60
CA GLU A 68 -20.14 -30.84 -8.45
C GLU A 68 -19.08 -31.94 -8.26
N ASN A 69 -18.43 -32.37 -9.35
CA ASN A 69 -17.38 -33.40 -9.33
C ASN A 69 -15.95 -32.84 -9.23
N ILE A 70 -15.78 -31.52 -9.18
CA ILE A 70 -14.45 -30.91 -9.03
C ILE A 70 -14.08 -30.98 -7.56
N ARG A 71 -13.24 -31.96 -7.20
CA ARG A 71 -12.66 -32.02 -5.86
C ARG A 71 -11.90 -30.71 -5.61
N PRO A 72 -12.11 -30.04 -4.46
CA PRO A 72 -11.33 -28.87 -4.12
C PRO A 72 -9.86 -29.27 -4.17
N ILE A 73 -9.04 -28.47 -4.86
CA ILE A 73 -7.58 -28.64 -4.87
C ILE A 73 -7.16 -28.67 -3.41
N SER A 74 -6.87 -29.86 -2.90
CA SER A 74 -6.46 -30.03 -1.51
C SER A 74 -5.23 -29.15 -1.34
N SER A 75 -5.31 -28.25 -0.35
CA SER A 75 -4.26 -27.30 -0.04
C SER A 75 -2.91 -28.01 -0.12
N ILE A 76 -2.05 -27.58 -1.03
CA ILE A 76 -0.69 -28.08 -1.17
C ILE A 76 -0.11 -28.15 0.24
N ASN A 77 0.08 -29.37 0.73
CA ASN A 77 0.59 -29.63 2.06
C ASN A 77 2.05 -29.18 2.06
N ARG A 78 2.28 -27.87 2.21
CA ARG A 78 3.60 -27.28 2.32
C ARG A 78 4.14 -27.76 3.65
N LYS A 79 4.86 -28.88 3.60
CA LYS A 79 5.68 -29.38 4.71
C LYS A 79 6.66 -28.25 5.03
N ARG A 80 6.28 -27.41 6.00
CA ARG A 80 7.00 -26.20 6.38
C ARG A 80 8.32 -26.67 6.96
N SER A 81 9.36 -26.73 6.13
CA SER A 81 10.67 -27.19 6.58
C SER A 81 11.09 -26.28 7.73
N ASN A 82 11.46 -26.87 8.87
CA ASN A 82 11.82 -26.15 10.10
C ASN A 82 13.16 -25.38 9.97
N LYS A 83 13.65 -25.19 8.74
CA LYS A 83 14.90 -24.52 8.40
C LYS A 83 14.84 -23.02 8.70
N SER A 84 13.66 -22.41 8.60
CA SER A 84 13.46 -20.96 8.79
C SER A 84 13.86 -20.46 10.18
N TYR A 85 13.62 -21.24 11.25
CA TYR A 85 13.94 -20.79 12.60
C TYR A 85 15.44 -20.81 12.86
N ARG A 86 16.15 -21.87 12.44
CA ARG A 86 17.59 -22.00 12.63
C ARG A 86 18.36 -20.89 11.90
N ASP A 87 17.96 -20.58 10.66
CA ASP A 87 18.60 -19.52 9.89
C ASP A 87 18.36 -18.13 10.53
N MET A 88 17.17 -17.91 11.09
CA MET A 88 16.85 -16.69 11.85
C MET A 88 17.71 -16.57 13.13
N PHE A 89 17.85 -17.65 13.91
CA PHE A 89 18.69 -17.63 15.12
C PHE A 89 20.16 -17.33 14.82
N ILE A 90 20.73 -17.91 13.74
CA ILE A 90 22.11 -17.63 13.34
C ILE A 90 22.28 -16.17 12.96
N TYR A 91 21.35 -15.61 12.17
CA TYR A 91 21.40 -14.21 11.76
C TYR A 91 21.34 -13.26 12.96
N TYR A 92 20.37 -13.46 13.87
CA TYR A 92 20.24 -12.63 15.07
C TYR A 92 21.45 -12.77 16.00
N THR A 93 22.06 -13.95 16.09
CA THR A 93 23.27 -14.17 16.90
C THR A 93 24.45 -13.38 16.34
N ALA A 94 24.65 -13.39 15.01
CA ALA A 94 25.70 -12.61 14.36
C ALA A 94 25.49 -11.10 14.52
N VAL A 95 24.25 -10.60 14.40
CA VAL A 95 23.95 -9.18 14.60
C VAL A 95 24.15 -8.77 16.07
N ALA A 96 23.67 -9.60 17.01
CA ALA A 96 23.79 -9.33 18.45
C ALA A 96 25.25 -9.33 18.91
N SER A 97 26.09 -10.23 18.40
CA SER A 97 27.51 -10.27 18.75
C SER A 97 28.22 -8.99 18.32
N VAL A 98 27.98 -8.49 17.11
CA VAL A 98 28.53 -7.21 16.62
C VAL A 98 28.06 -6.04 17.48
N ALA A 99 26.77 -5.98 17.81
CA ALA A 99 26.20 -4.93 18.65
C ALA A 99 26.83 -4.92 20.05
N ILE A 100 26.99 -6.08 20.67
CA ILE A 100 27.64 -6.24 21.98
C ILE A 100 29.12 -5.84 21.89
N MET A 101 29.83 -6.25 20.84
CA MET A 101 31.24 -5.90 20.63
C MET A 101 31.44 -4.38 20.49
N LEU A 102 30.56 -3.70 19.73
CA LEU A 102 30.59 -2.25 19.57
C LEU A 102 30.25 -1.51 20.87
N THR A 103 29.33 -2.07 21.66
CA THR A 103 28.89 -1.50 22.93
C THR A 103 29.96 -1.67 24.01
N LEU A 104 30.48 -2.88 24.22
CA LEU A 104 31.58 -3.17 25.16
C LEU A 104 32.88 -2.48 24.74
N GLY A 105 33.14 -2.39 23.43
CA GLY A 105 34.32 -1.71 22.88
C GLY A 105 34.27 -0.18 22.99
N GLY A 106 33.21 0.40 23.55
CA GLY A 106 33.10 1.85 23.77
C GLY A 106 33.06 2.66 22.48
N PHE A 107 32.64 2.06 21.36
CA PHE A 107 32.57 2.75 20.06
C PHE A 107 31.61 3.95 20.12
N TYR A 108 30.46 3.77 20.77
CA TYR A 108 29.46 4.83 20.94
C TYR A 108 29.94 5.98 21.83
N SER A 109 30.73 5.70 22.88
CA SER A 109 31.35 6.75 23.71
C SER A 109 32.29 7.62 22.89
N ARG A 110 33.07 7.00 21.99
CA ARG A 110 33.96 7.71 21.07
C ARG A 110 33.21 8.64 20.11
N LEU A 111 32.02 8.27 19.65
CA LEU A 111 31.17 9.15 18.83
C LEU A 111 30.67 10.37 19.63
N ILE A 112 30.27 10.16 20.88
CA ILE A 112 29.80 11.24 21.76
C ILE A 112 30.94 12.22 22.08
N ASP A 113 32.18 11.74 22.23
CA ASP A 113 33.36 12.59 22.47
C ASP A 113 33.81 13.37 21.22
N ILE A 114 33.44 12.92 20.02
CA ILE A 114 33.68 13.66 18.78
C ILE A 114 32.72 14.86 18.66
N VAL A 115 31.48 14.77 19.16
CA VAL A 115 30.48 15.85 19.13
C VAL A 115 30.99 17.19 19.69
N PRO A 116 31.65 17.26 20.88
CA PRO A 116 32.23 18.49 21.38
C PRO A 116 33.47 18.96 20.60
N ASN A 117 34.21 18.07 19.93
CA ASN A 117 35.38 18.46 19.11
C ASN A 117 34.99 18.99 17.72
N ILE A 118 33.93 18.47 17.10
CA ILE A 118 33.37 19.05 15.86
C ILE A 118 32.65 20.38 16.13
N THR A 119 32.01 20.57 17.28
CA THR A 119 31.41 21.86 17.64
C THR A 119 32.45 22.91 18.05
N LYS A 120 33.60 22.52 18.60
CA LYS A 120 34.71 23.45 18.89
C LYS A 120 35.53 23.84 17.65
N SER A 121 35.61 22.97 16.64
CA SER A 121 36.34 23.25 15.39
C SER A 121 35.49 23.89 14.29
N THR A 122 34.16 23.91 14.44
CA THR A 122 33.25 24.58 13.50
C THR A 122 32.56 25.77 14.18
N THR A 123 33.29 26.89 14.35
CA THR A 123 32.67 28.22 14.33
C THR A 123 32.36 28.61 12.89
N VAL A 124 31.55 27.80 12.22
CA VAL A 124 30.92 28.15 10.95
C VAL A 124 29.46 27.80 11.13
N LYS A 125 28.60 28.81 10.99
CA LYS A 125 27.15 28.66 10.83
C LYS A 125 26.87 27.74 9.65
N GLU A 126 26.81 26.43 9.89
CA GLU A 126 26.30 25.50 8.91
C GLU A 126 24.84 25.26 9.24
N ASN A 127 23.98 25.81 8.39
CA ASN A 127 22.55 25.55 8.37
C ASN A 127 22.35 24.04 8.23
N VAL A 128 22.15 23.35 9.35
CA VAL A 128 21.58 22.00 9.34
C VAL A 128 20.20 22.15 8.72
N LYS A 129 20.09 21.93 7.41
CA LYS A 129 18.83 21.74 6.72
C LYS A 129 18.24 20.44 7.25
N ILE A 130 17.59 20.52 8.41
CA ILE A 130 16.59 19.55 8.81
C ILE A 130 15.64 19.47 7.60
N PRO A 131 15.41 18.29 7.01
CA PRO A 131 14.50 18.17 5.89
C PRO A 131 13.20 18.87 6.26
N GLU A 132 12.72 19.78 5.42
CA GLU A 132 11.48 20.54 5.64
C GLU A 132 10.31 19.61 5.98
N MET A 133 10.38 18.37 5.49
CA MET A 133 9.49 17.27 5.85
C MET A 133 9.51 16.91 7.34
N VAL A 134 10.68 16.80 7.99
CA VAL A 134 10.81 16.44 9.41
C VAL A 134 10.37 17.60 10.31
N ALA A 135 10.80 18.82 10.00
CA ALA A 135 10.33 20.02 10.69
C ALA A 135 8.81 20.21 10.52
N GLY A 136 8.30 19.91 9.32
CA GLY A 136 6.88 19.96 8.99
C GLY A 136 6.04 18.91 9.72
N ILE A 137 6.56 17.69 9.93
CA ILE A 137 5.86 16.66 10.72
C ILE A 137 5.75 17.08 12.18
N SER A 138 6.85 17.54 12.80
CA SER A 138 6.82 18.04 14.19
C SER A 138 5.89 19.25 14.34
N GLY A 139 5.93 20.20 13.40
CA GLY A 139 5.03 21.35 13.41
C GLY A 139 3.56 20.97 13.26
N ARG A 140 3.23 20.01 12.38
CA ARG A 140 1.85 19.50 12.21
C ARG A 140 1.31 18.83 13.46
N ILE A 141 2.15 18.10 14.20
CA ILE A 141 1.76 17.44 15.45
C ILE A 141 1.44 18.50 16.51
N VAL A 142 2.33 19.49 16.71
CA VAL A 142 2.15 20.56 17.70
C VAL A 142 0.92 21.42 17.39
N ASN A 143 0.69 21.75 16.11
CA ASN A 143 -0.49 22.51 15.70
C ASN A 143 -1.78 21.73 15.97
N ARG A 144 -1.84 20.44 15.61
CA ARG A 144 -3.01 19.60 15.91
C ARG A 144 -3.29 19.47 17.41
N THR A 145 -2.24 19.35 18.24
CA THR A 145 -2.40 19.31 19.69
C THR A 145 -2.93 20.64 20.23
N SER A 146 -2.45 21.77 19.69
CA SER A 146 -2.92 23.10 20.09
C SER A 146 -4.38 23.34 19.70
N ASP A 147 -4.77 22.94 18.49
CA ASP A 147 -6.15 23.04 18.02
C ASP A 147 -7.10 22.18 18.87
N PHE A 148 -6.66 20.96 19.23
CA PHE A 148 -7.44 20.07 20.09
C PHE A 148 -7.62 20.62 21.52
N ILE A 149 -6.56 21.20 22.11
CA ILE A 149 -6.66 21.84 23.44
C ILE A 149 -7.61 23.04 23.38
N ASN A 150 -7.52 23.86 22.34
CA ASN A 150 -8.40 25.02 22.16
C ASN A 150 -9.87 24.60 21.92
N ASP A 151 -10.11 23.49 21.23
CA ASP A 151 -11.45 22.97 21.01
C ASP A 151 -12.06 22.41 22.30
N ILE A 152 -11.25 21.73 23.12
CA ILE A 152 -11.66 21.30 24.47
C ILE A 152 -11.99 22.52 25.36
N GLU A 153 -11.21 23.59 25.29
CA GLU A 153 -11.46 24.80 26.08
C GLU A 153 -12.76 25.50 25.64
N LYS A 154 -13.01 25.59 24.33
CA LYS A 154 -14.25 26.15 23.77
C LYS A 154 -15.48 25.32 24.13
N THR A 155 -15.38 24.00 24.06
CA THR A 155 -16.48 23.09 24.44
C THR A 155 -16.79 23.21 25.94
N LYS A 156 -15.76 23.25 26.79
CA LYS A 156 -15.92 23.43 28.24
C LYS A 156 -16.53 24.78 28.63
N THR A 157 -16.22 25.85 27.89
CA THR A 157 -16.79 27.20 28.13
C THR A 157 -18.27 27.28 27.69
N ARG A 158 -18.67 26.51 26.67
CA ARG A 158 -20.07 26.43 26.21
C ARG A 158 -20.96 25.62 27.16
N GLU A 159 -20.41 24.65 27.87
CA GLU A 159 -21.15 23.86 28.87
C GLU A 159 -21.28 24.56 30.24
N GLY A 160 -20.41 25.52 30.56
CA GLY A 160 -20.48 26.31 31.80
C GLY A 160 -21.42 27.53 31.76
N LEU A 161 -22.08 27.79 30.63
CA LEU A 161 -23.04 28.89 30.42
C LEU A 161 -24.51 28.39 30.33
N ARG A 162 -24.78 27.17 30.79
CA ARG A 162 -26.14 26.64 31.01
C ARG A 162 -26.40 26.36 32.48
#